data_AF-A0A0F9LTC3-F1
#
_entry.id   AF-A0A0F9LTC3-F1
#
_cell.length_a   1.000
_cell.length_b   1.000
_cell.length_c   1.000
_cell.angle_alpha   90.00
_cell.angle_beta   90.00
_cell.angle_gamma   90.00
#
_symmetry.space_group_name_H-M   'P 1'
#
loop_
_entity.id
_entity.type
_entity.pdbx_description
1 polymer ?
#
loop_
_entity_poly.entity_id
_entity_poly.type
_entity_poly.pdbx_seq_one_letter_code
_entity_poly.pdbx_strand_id
1 'polypeptide(L)'
;MMGINPTGDFGPLTIYTAKNKKPVQFLKAPPTSPPTARQRYVRDRMGYYAAWWTAQSAETKAAWQAAATAAHTRMTGYNLWQWWYWHRDAGVLATIQRQANVTLEL
;
A
#
# COMPACT_ATOMS: atom_id res chain seq x y z
N MET A 1 24.36 -6.74 -9.37
CA MET A 1 23.37 -5.76 -8.87
C MET A 1 22.26 -6.57 -8.20
N MET A 2 22.03 -6.41 -6.89
CA MET A 2 20.94 -7.10 -6.18
C MET A 2 19.61 -6.80 -6.89
N GLY A 3 18.85 -7.86 -7.20
CA GLY A 3 17.68 -7.86 -8.08
C GLY A 3 16.44 -7.15 -7.52
N ILE A 4 16.55 -5.85 -7.30
CA ILE A 4 15.43 -4.99 -6.94
C ILE A 4 15.07 -4.19 -8.20
N ASN A 5 13.83 -4.33 -8.67
CA ASN A 5 13.24 -3.49 -9.73
C ASN A 5 12.27 -2.49 -9.08
N PRO A 6 12.73 -1.54 -8.25
CA PRO A 6 11.84 -0.59 -7.63
C PRO A 6 11.24 0.30 -8.72
N THR A 7 9.92 0.38 -8.78
CA THR A 7 9.20 1.38 -9.57
C THR A 7 8.52 2.30 -8.57
N GLY A 8 8.85 3.59 -8.61
CA GLY A 8 8.35 4.59 -7.67
C GLY A 8 9.43 5.56 -7.20
N ASP A 9 9.09 6.31 -6.16
CA ASP A 9 9.98 7.31 -5.56
C ASP A 9 10.85 6.67 -4.46
N PHE A 10 12.16 6.90 -4.55
CA PHE A 10 13.15 6.51 -3.56
C PHE A 10 13.96 7.74 -3.12
N GLY A 11 13.50 8.39 -2.06
CA GLY A 11 14.08 9.65 -1.58
C GLY A 11 14.03 10.75 -2.67
N PRO A 12 15.17 11.33 -3.08
CA PRO A 12 15.23 12.35 -4.12
C PRO A 12 15.17 11.77 -5.54
N LEU A 13 15.07 10.46 -5.72
CA LEU A 13 15.05 9.80 -7.02
C LEU A 13 13.66 9.25 -7.32
N THR A 14 13.25 9.33 -8.58
CA THR A 14 12.15 8.54 -9.12
C THR A 14 12.73 7.49 -10.05
N ILE A 15 12.35 6.24 -9.83
CA ILE A 15 12.83 5.08 -10.60
C ILE A 15 11.64 4.47 -11.34
N TYR A 16 11.75 4.25 -12.65
CA TYR A 16 10.78 3.44 -13.40
C TYR A 16 11.49 2.52 -14.39
N THR A 17 10.80 1.44 -14.78
CA THR A 17 11.29 0.54 -15.83
C THR A 17 10.92 1.11 -17.20
N ALA A 18 11.91 1.46 -18.02
CA ALA A 18 11.68 1.90 -19.39
C ALA A 18 11.22 0.75 -20.31
N LYS A 19 10.76 1.08 -21.53
CA LYS A 19 10.28 0.09 -22.51
C LYS A 19 11.32 -0.99 -22.84
N ASN A 20 12.61 -0.64 -22.80
CA ASN A 20 13.73 -1.57 -22.98
C ASN A 20 14.04 -2.42 -21.73
N LYS A 21 13.15 -2.44 -20.73
CA LYS A 21 13.27 -3.17 -19.47
C LYS A 21 14.44 -2.75 -18.58
N LYS A 22 15.09 -1.62 -18.87
CA LYS A 22 16.14 -1.05 -18.01
C LYS A 22 15.53 -0.07 -17.00
N PRO A 23 16.03 -0.03 -15.75
CA PRO A 23 15.62 0.99 -14.80
C PRO A 23 16.18 2.35 -15.23
N VAL A 24 15.31 3.36 -15.28
CA VAL A 24 15.66 4.77 -15.47
C VAL A 24 15.49 5.47 -14.13
N GLN A 25 16.50 6.23 -13.74
CA GLN A 25 16.52 7.00 -12.49
C GLN A 25 16.68 8.48 -12.86
N PHE A 26 15.87 9.34 -12.26
CA PHE A 26 15.99 10.79 -12.41
C PHE A 26 15.72 11.47 -11.08
N LEU A 27 16.29 12.66 -10.89
CA LEU A 27 15.94 13.49 -9.74
C LEU A 27 14.44 13.77 -9.78
N LYS A 28 13.79 13.53 -8.65
CA LYS A 28 12.37 13.75 -8.45
C LYS A 28 12.05 15.21 -8.78
N ALA A 29 11.49 15.41 -9.98
CA ALA A 29 11.06 16.73 -10.41
C ALA A 29 9.72 17.07 -9.74
N PRO A 30 9.52 18.32 -9.29
CA PRO A 30 8.22 18.74 -8.81
C PRO A 30 7.18 18.58 -9.94
N PRO A 31 5.92 18.25 -9.62
CA PRO A 31 4.86 18.16 -10.61
C PRO A 31 4.78 19.47 -11.41
N THR A 32 4.84 19.39 -12.73
CA THR A 32 4.78 20.56 -13.63
C THR A 32 3.38 21.14 -13.75
N SER A 33 2.37 20.47 -13.20
CA SER A 33 0.99 20.89 -13.22
C SER A 33 0.36 20.65 -11.84
N PRO A 34 -0.59 21.50 -11.43
CA PRO A 34 -1.31 21.28 -10.19
C PRO A 34 -2.06 19.94 -10.25
N PRO A 35 -2.22 19.25 -9.10
CA PRO A 35 -2.95 18.01 -9.05
C PRO A 35 -4.41 18.22 -9.47
N THR A 36 -4.97 17.28 -10.23
CA THR A 36 -6.40 17.28 -10.58
C THR A 36 -7.27 17.12 -9.32
N ALA A 37 -8.56 17.46 -9.41
CA ALA A 37 -9.49 17.26 -8.29
C ALA A 37 -9.51 15.81 -7.78
N ARG A 38 -9.46 14.84 -8.70
CA ARG A 38 -9.35 13.40 -8.36
C ARG A 38 -8.05 13.07 -7.64
N GLN A 39 -6.92 13.63 -8.09
CA GLN A 39 -5.62 13.40 -7.42
C GLN A 39 -5.59 14.00 -6.02
N ARG A 40 -6.17 15.18 -5.80
CA ARG A 40 -6.32 15.78 -4.47
C ARG A 40 -7.16 14.89 -3.56
N TYR A 41 -8.35 14.52 -4.01
CA TYR A 41 -9.24 13.61 -3.27
C TYR A 41 -8.55 12.30 -2.86
N VAL A 42 -7.81 11.66 -3.78
CA VAL A 42 -7.08 10.42 -3.46
C VAL A 42 -5.97 10.68 -2.45
N ARG A 43 -5.18 11.75 -2.59
CA ARG A 43 -4.12 12.10 -1.63
C ARG A 43 -4.69 12.36 -0.24
N ASP A 44 -5.78 13.10 -0.15
CA ASP A 44 -6.44 13.43 1.12
C ASP A 44 -6.97 12.15 1.79
N ARG A 45 -7.59 11.25 1.01
CA ARG A 45 -8.06 9.95 1.54
C ARG A 45 -6.91 9.07 2.00
N MET A 46 -5.82 9.00 1.25
CA MET A 46 -4.63 8.23 1.66
C MET A 46 -4.01 8.81 2.93
N GLY A 47 -3.93 10.13 3.07
CA GLY A 47 -3.46 10.80 4.29
C GLY A 47 -4.34 10.50 5.50
N TYR A 48 -5.67 10.58 5.34
CA TYR A 48 -6.63 10.22 6.38
C TYR A 48 -6.47 8.77 6.83
N TYR A 49 -6.34 7.83 5.88
CA TYR A 49 -6.15 6.42 6.20
C TYR A 49 -4.81 6.12 6.88
N ALA A 50 -3.73 6.80 6.48
CA ALA A 50 -2.45 6.66 7.16
C ALA A 50 -2.51 7.15 8.62
N ALA A 51 -3.17 8.29 8.85
CA ALA A 51 -3.39 8.81 10.21
C ALA A 51 -4.25 7.83 11.04
N TRP A 52 -5.31 7.29 10.44
CA TRP A 52 -6.17 6.32 11.12
C TRP A 52 -5.42 5.03 11.46
N TRP A 53 -4.67 4.46 10.52
CA TRP A 53 -3.81 3.31 10.79
C TRP A 53 -2.81 3.60 11.92
N THR A 54 -2.23 4.80 11.95
CA THR A 54 -1.28 5.19 13.00
C THR A 54 -1.96 5.16 14.38
N ALA A 55 -3.22 5.59 14.47
CA ALA A 55 -4.03 5.56 15.69
C ALA A 55 -4.56 4.16 16.08
N GLN A 56 -4.47 3.16 15.21
CA GLN A 56 -4.88 1.78 15.54
C GLN A 56 -4.00 1.18 16.64
N SER A 57 -4.59 0.27 17.43
CA SER A 57 -3.91 -0.46 18.48
C SER A 57 -2.81 -1.38 17.94
N ALA A 58 -1.88 -1.79 18.79
CA ALA A 58 -0.82 -2.72 18.39
C ALA A 58 -1.40 -4.09 18.04
N GLU A 59 -2.47 -4.49 18.74
CA GLU A 59 -3.21 -5.73 18.56
C GLU A 59 -3.86 -5.78 17.17
N THR A 60 -4.56 -4.72 16.77
CA THR A 60 -5.17 -4.63 15.44
C THR A 60 -4.07 -4.69 14.37
N LYS A 61 -2.99 -3.91 14.53
CA LYS A 61 -1.87 -3.92 13.57
C LYS A 61 -1.24 -5.30 13.43
N ALA A 62 -1.05 -6.01 14.55
CA ALA A 62 -0.53 -7.37 14.57
C ALA A 62 -1.48 -8.37 13.89
N ALA A 63 -2.79 -8.27 14.11
CA ALA A 63 -3.78 -9.13 13.47
C ALA A 63 -3.78 -8.99 11.94
N TRP A 64 -3.73 -7.76 11.43
CA TRP A 64 -3.62 -7.50 9.99
C TRP A 64 -2.28 -7.99 9.40
N GLN A 65 -1.18 -7.87 10.16
CA GLN A 65 0.11 -8.39 9.73
C GLN A 65 0.10 -9.93 9.68
N ALA A 66 -0.46 -10.59 10.70
CA ALA A 66 -0.63 -12.04 10.74
C ALA A 66 -1.49 -12.52 9.57
N ALA A 67 -2.60 -11.82 9.27
CA ALA A 67 -3.45 -12.10 8.13
C ALA A 67 -2.68 -12.04 6.79
N ALA A 68 -1.91 -10.97 6.59
CA ALA A 68 -1.13 -10.79 5.37
C ALA A 68 -0.07 -11.89 5.18
N THR A 69 0.59 -12.29 6.27
CA THR A 69 1.60 -13.36 6.27
C THR A 69 0.98 -14.73 6.03
N ALA A 70 -0.10 -15.07 6.73
CA ALA A 70 -0.75 -16.39 6.63
C ALA A 70 -1.47 -16.60 5.29
N ALA A 71 -2.02 -15.55 4.69
CA ALA A 71 -2.55 -15.58 3.33
C ALA A 71 -1.45 -15.58 2.24
N HIS A 72 -0.16 -15.66 2.63
CA HIS A 72 1.00 -15.61 1.74
C HIS A 72 0.97 -14.45 0.74
N THR A 73 0.39 -13.32 1.15
CA THR A 73 0.39 -12.12 0.32
C THR A 73 1.78 -11.51 0.36
N ARG A 74 2.24 -10.94 -0.76
CA ARG A 74 3.47 -10.13 -0.80
C ARG A 74 3.28 -8.73 -0.17
N MET A 75 2.22 -8.56 0.62
CA MET A 75 1.80 -7.29 1.20
C MET A 75 2.11 -7.27 2.70
N THR A 76 2.27 -6.06 3.25
CA THR A 76 2.30 -5.86 4.70
C THR A 76 0.87 -5.77 5.26
N GLY A 77 0.70 -5.87 6.57
CA GLY A 77 -0.59 -5.67 7.22
C GLY A 77 -1.20 -4.30 6.90
N TYR A 78 -0.37 -3.25 6.85
CA TYR A 78 -0.79 -1.91 6.44
C TYR A 78 -1.33 -1.87 5.00
N ASN A 79 -0.63 -2.49 4.05
CA ASN A 79 -1.06 -2.50 2.65
C ASN A 79 -2.38 -3.27 2.49
N LEU A 80 -2.53 -4.39 3.20
CA LEU A 80 -3.76 -5.18 3.20
C LEU A 80 -4.94 -4.42 3.82
N TRP A 81 -4.72 -3.78 4.97
CA TRP A 81 -5.70 -2.91 5.63
C TRP A 81 -6.12 -1.76 4.69
N GLN A 82 -5.16 -1.06 4.09
CA GLN A 82 -5.43 0.04 3.18
C GLN A 82 -6.20 -0.42 1.93
N TRP A 83 -5.85 -1.58 1.38
CA TRP A 83 -6.58 -2.20 0.28
C TRP A 83 -8.04 -2.45 0.65
N TRP A 84 -8.32 -2.98 1.85
CA TRP A 84 -9.68 -3.22 2.34
C TRP A 84 -10.49 -1.92 2.43
N TYR A 85 -9.95 -0.84 3.01
CA TYR A 85 -10.68 0.44 3.10
C TYR A 85 -10.93 1.11 1.74
N TRP A 86 -10.19 0.70 0.72
CA TRP A 86 -10.39 1.19 -0.64
C TRP A 86 -11.44 0.37 -1.41
N HIS A 87 -11.43 -0.96 -1.26
CA HIS A 87 -12.24 -1.87 -2.08
C HIS A 87 -13.50 -2.39 -1.38
N ARG A 88 -13.47 -2.52 -0.05
CA ARG A 88 -14.59 -3.04 0.77
C ARG A 88 -15.12 -4.40 0.29
N ASP A 89 -14.26 -5.22 -0.30
CA ASP A 89 -14.64 -6.55 -0.81
C ASP A 89 -14.66 -7.58 0.33
N ALA A 90 -15.85 -7.79 0.89
CA ALA A 90 -16.05 -8.67 2.04
C ALA A 90 -15.74 -10.14 1.73
N GLY A 91 -15.88 -10.58 0.47
CA GLY A 91 -15.63 -11.97 0.10
C GLY A 91 -14.14 -12.32 0.16
N VAL A 92 -13.29 -11.41 -0.33
CA VAL A 92 -11.83 -11.55 -0.24
C VAL A 92 -11.38 -11.45 1.22
N LEU A 93 -11.91 -10.50 2.00
CA LEU A 93 -11.54 -10.38 3.41
C LEU A 93 -11.92 -11.63 4.21
N ALA A 94 -13.13 -12.16 4.02
CA ALA A 94 -13.57 -13.39 4.68
C ALA A 94 -12.68 -14.59 4.30
N THR A 95 -12.23 -14.66 3.04
CA THR A 95 -11.31 -15.70 2.58
C THR A 95 -9.96 -15.59 3.29
N ILE A 96 -9.42 -14.38 3.42
CA ILE A 96 -8.16 -14.12 4.13
C ILE A 96 -8.30 -14.45 5.61
N GLN A 97 -9.36 -14.00 6.27
CA GLN A 97 -9.64 -14.32 7.68
C GLN A 97 -9.71 -15.83 7.92
N ARG A 98 -10.38 -16.57 7.03
CA ARG A 98 -10.46 -18.04 7.11
C ARG A 98 -9.09 -18.70 6.91
N GLN A 99 -8.30 -18.25 5.92
CA GLN A 99 -6.97 -18.81 5.67
C GLN A 99 -5.99 -18.52 6.81
N ALA A 100 -6.10 -17.34 7.40
CA ALA A 100 -5.23 -16.88 8.48
C ALA A 100 -5.69 -17.32 9.87
N ASN A 101 -6.91 -17.85 9.99
CA ASN A 101 -7.56 -18.16 11.27
C ASN A 101 -7.53 -16.99 12.26
N VAL A 102 -7.77 -15.77 11.76
CA VAL A 102 -7.85 -14.54 12.56
C VAL A 102 -9.15 -13.80 12.31
N THR A 103 -9.62 -13.08 13.32
CA THR A 103 -10.71 -12.12 13.17
C THR A 103 -10.13 -10.73 13.04
N LEU A 104 -10.48 -10.03 11.97
CA LEU A 104 -10.03 -8.65 11.74
C LEU A 104 -11.14 -7.69 12.17
N GLU A 105 -10.79 -6.77 13.07
CA GLU A 105 -11.68 -5.67 13.46
C GLU A 105 -11.75 -4.61 12.35
N LEU A 106 -12.95 -4.07 12.11
CA LEU A 106 -13.30 -3.21 10.97
C LEU A 106 -13.50 -1.74 11.35
#